data_AF-B2B414-F1
#
_entry.id   AF-B2B414-F1
#
_cell.length_a   1.000
_cell.length_b   1.000
_cell.length_c   1.000
_cell.angle_alpha   90.00
_cell.angle_beta   90.00
_cell.angle_gamma   90.00
#
_symmetry.space_group_name_H-M   'P 1'
#
loop_
_entity.id
_entity.type
_entity.pdbx_description
1 polymer ?
#
loop_
_entity_poly.entity_id
_entity_poly.type
_entity_poly.pdbx_seq_one_letter_code
_entity_poly.pdbx_strand_id
1 'polypeptide(L)'
;MATVDILRPAHYEPSADLPAPYPPSSQFPYSLSRTDQTSSIDDVVSEIKKLTASGEIRSLLNKHGAVYFQNLNLKSADEFSQFAHAFGFAPHEDIGNPVRRTVLAPNVATANEGPKTMPIFPHNEFGLSPHFPSYVFFYCAEAPETGLFLPNLSPPTPLPLFNPYPSLLPLSPS
;
A
#
# COMPACT_ATOMS: atom_id res chain seq x y z
N MET A 1 -20.41 -15.86 15.13
CA MET A 1 -20.80 -15.42 13.78
C MET A 1 -19.71 -15.88 12.83
N ALA A 2 -20.05 -16.52 11.71
CA ALA A 2 -19.05 -16.94 10.73
C ALA A 2 -18.36 -15.69 10.18
N THR A 3 -17.03 -15.62 10.27
CA THR A 3 -16.24 -14.56 9.65
C THR A 3 -16.41 -14.67 8.15
N VAL A 4 -17.18 -13.75 7.56
CA VAL A 4 -17.26 -13.61 6.10
C VAL A 4 -15.95 -12.99 5.67
N ASP A 5 -15.19 -13.68 4.82
CA ASP A 5 -14.00 -13.10 4.20
C ASP A 5 -14.45 -11.95 3.28
N ILE A 6 -14.32 -10.72 3.77
CA ILE A 6 -14.79 -9.51 3.10
C ILE A 6 -13.81 -8.98 2.04
N LEU A 7 -12.56 -9.47 2.03
CA LEU A 7 -11.56 -9.14 1.02
C LEU A 7 -11.31 -10.37 0.14
N ARG A 8 -11.40 -10.20 -1.18
CA ARG A 8 -11.15 -11.28 -2.14
C ARG A 8 -10.27 -10.82 -3.28
N PRO A 9 -9.52 -11.73 -3.91
CA PRO A 9 -8.80 -11.44 -5.14
C PRO A 9 -9.73 -10.79 -6.17
N ALA A 10 -9.28 -9.72 -6.79
CA ALA A 10 -10.04 -8.98 -7.78
C ALA A 10 -9.17 -8.64 -8.98
N HIS A 11 -9.82 -8.53 -10.14
CA HIS A 11 -9.16 -8.06 -11.34
C HIS A 11 -8.82 -6.57 -11.20
N TYR A 12 -7.62 -6.20 -11.63
CA TYR A 12 -7.18 -4.83 -11.78
C TYR A 12 -6.48 -4.71 -13.12
N GLU A 13 -7.08 -3.97 -14.04
CA GLU A 13 -6.59 -3.91 -15.44
C GLU A 13 -5.13 -3.46 -15.56
N PRO A 14 -4.62 -2.51 -14.75
CA PRO A 14 -3.20 -2.13 -14.77
C PRO A 14 -2.23 -3.18 -14.18
N SER A 15 -2.72 -4.27 -13.59
CA SER A 15 -1.85 -5.33 -13.09
C SER A 15 -1.17 -6.05 -14.26
N ALA A 16 0.14 -6.25 -14.14
CA ALA A 16 0.92 -7.01 -15.10
C ALA A 16 1.38 -8.34 -14.49
N ASP A 17 1.39 -9.40 -15.31
CA ASP A 17 2.04 -10.66 -14.94
C ASP A 17 3.56 -10.46 -14.87
N LEU A 18 4.17 -11.00 -13.82
CA LEU A 18 5.61 -10.94 -13.60
C LEU A 18 6.28 -12.20 -14.16
N PRO A 19 7.20 -12.08 -15.14
CA PRO A 19 7.92 -13.23 -15.68
C PRO A 19 9.01 -13.72 -14.71
N ALA A 20 9.75 -14.77 -15.07
CA ALA A 20 10.95 -15.14 -14.32
C ALA A 20 11.90 -13.92 -14.14
N PRO A 21 12.56 -13.75 -12.97
CA PRO A 21 12.75 -14.73 -11.89
C PRO A 21 11.68 -14.72 -10.78
N TYR A 22 10.56 -14.00 -10.95
CA TYR A 22 9.49 -13.97 -9.95
C TYR A 22 8.80 -15.35 -9.83
N PRO A 23 8.18 -15.68 -8.67
CA PRO A 23 7.44 -16.94 -8.53
C PRO A 23 6.34 -17.09 -9.60
N PRO A 24 5.96 -18.32 -9.98
CA PRO A 24 4.90 -18.54 -10.96
C PRO A 24 3.57 -17.87 -10.55
N SER A 25 2.85 -17.36 -11.55
CA SER A 25 1.57 -16.65 -11.36
C SER A 25 1.69 -15.44 -10.40
N SER A 26 2.82 -14.75 -10.44
CA SER A 26 2.99 -13.46 -9.77
C SER A 26 2.47 -12.34 -10.65
N GLN A 27 1.87 -11.35 -10.01
CA GLN A 27 1.25 -10.18 -10.63
C GLN A 27 1.61 -8.94 -9.85
N PHE A 28 1.87 -7.82 -10.54
CA PHE A 28 2.18 -6.55 -9.92
C PHE A 28 1.24 -5.44 -10.41
N PRO A 29 0.54 -4.75 -9.50
CA PRO A 29 0.29 -5.16 -8.11
C PRO A 29 -0.67 -6.37 -8.06
N TYR A 30 -0.66 -7.13 -6.97
CA TYR A 30 -1.76 -8.06 -6.67
C TYR A 30 -2.95 -7.28 -6.13
N SER A 31 -4.18 -7.65 -6.48
CA SER A 31 -5.34 -6.88 -6.05
C SER A 31 -6.34 -7.66 -5.22
N LEU A 32 -6.79 -7.03 -4.13
CA LEU A 32 -7.85 -7.49 -3.24
C LEU A 32 -8.97 -6.46 -3.25
N SER A 33 -10.22 -6.87 -3.36
CA SER A 33 -11.39 -5.98 -3.32
C SER A 33 -12.33 -6.34 -2.20
N ARG A 34 -12.92 -5.31 -1.59
CA ARG A 34 -14.00 -5.46 -0.62
C ARG A 34 -15.27 -5.94 -1.31
N THR A 35 -15.76 -7.12 -0.93
CA THR A 35 -16.94 -7.74 -1.55
C THR A 35 -18.27 -7.18 -1.05
N ASP A 36 -18.30 -6.68 0.18
CA ASP A 36 -19.50 -6.11 0.78
C ASP A 36 -19.24 -4.65 1.17
N GLN A 37 -19.99 -3.73 0.56
CA GLN A 37 -19.86 -2.29 0.77
C GLN A 37 -20.67 -1.78 1.97
N THR A 38 -21.45 -2.65 2.62
CA THR A 38 -22.32 -2.29 3.76
C THR A 38 -21.64 -2.49 5.12
N SER A 39 -20.57 -3.28 5.17
CA SER A 39 -19.79 -3.48 6.39
C SER A 39 -19.07 -2.19 6.83
N SER A 40 -18.71 -2.12 8.09
CA SER A 40 -18.03 -0.98 8.71
C SER A 40 -16.54 -0.92 8.37
N ILE A 41 -15.85 0.17 8.75
CA ILE A 41 -14.37 0.22 8.73
C ILE A 41 -13.77 -0.78 9.73
N ASP A 42 -14.43 -1.02 10.87
CA ASP A 42 -13.96 -1.96 11.90
C ASP A 42 -13.89 -3.40 11.36
N ASP A 43 -14.79 -3.78 10.46
CA ASP A 43 -14.77 -5.07 9.79
C ASP A 43 -13.53 -5.21 8.89
N VAL A 44 -13.21 -4.16 8.12
CA VAL A 44 -12.00 -4.11 7.27
C VAL A 44 -10.74 -4.21 8.13
N VAL A 45 -10.66 -3.41 9.20
CA VAL A 45 -9.55 -3.42 10.15
C VAL A 45 -9.38 -4.81 10.78
N SER A 46 -10.48 -5.45 11.15
CA SER A 46 -10.48 -6.79 11.74
C SER A 46 -9.98 -7.85 10.74
N GLU A 47 -10.41 -7.76 9.48
CA GLU A 47 -9.96 -8.69 8.43
C GLU A 47 -8.46 -8.50 8.13
N ILE A 48 -7.96 -7.26 8.03
CA ILE A 48 -6.52 -7.01 7.84
C ILE A 48 -5.70 -7.53 9.02
N LYS A 49 -6.16 -7.36 10.26
CA LYS A 49 -5.49 -7.93 11.45
C LYS A 49 -5.42 -9.45 11.37
N LYS A 50 -6.50 -10.11 10.95
CA LYS A 50 -6.56 -11.56 10.74
C LYS A 50 -5.58 -12.01 9.65
N LEU A 51 -5.60 -11.37 8.48
CA LEU A 51 -4.70 -11.70 7.36
C LEU A 51 -3.22 -11.42 7.67
N THR A 52 -2.95 -10.41 8.50
CA THR A 52 -1.60 -10.11 8.97
C THR A 52 -1.14 -11.18 9.96
N ALA A 53 -1.99 -11.54 10.94
CA ALA A 53 -1.68 -12.54 11.96
C ALA A 53 -1.49 -13.94 11.37
N SER A 54 -2.19 -14.29 10.29
CA SER A 54 -1.99 -15.55 9.57
C SER A 54 -0.73 -15.57 8.70
N GLY A 55 -0.10 -14.42 8.45
CA GLY A 55 1.04 -14.27 7.54
C GLY A 55 0.67 -14.13 6.07
N GLU A 56 -0.62 -14.09 5.73
CA GLU A 56 -1.12 -14.00 4.35
C GLU A 56 -0.65 -12.71 3.67
N ILE A 57 -0.74 -11.56 4.36
CA ILE A 57 -0.27 -10.27 3.83
C ILE A 57 1.21 -10.33 3.45
N ARG A 58 2.05 -10.93 4.31
CA ARG A 58 3.49 -11.07 4.05
C ARG A 58 3.76 -12.00 2.87
N SER A 59 3.01 -13.09 2.76
CA SER A 59 3.09 -14.02 1.61
C SER A 59 2.77 -13.29 0.31
N LEU A 60 1.67 -12.53 0.28
CA LEU A 60 1.26 -11.72 -0.87
C LEU A 60 2.33 -10.69 -1.24
N LEU A 61 2.84 -9.92 -0.27
CA LEU A 61 3.88 -8.91 -0.53
C LEU A 61 5.20 -9.52 -1.03
N ASN A 62 5.62 -10.66 -0.48
CA ASN A 62 6.85 -11.34 -0.93
C ASN A 62 6.71 -11.87 -2.35
N LYS A 63 5.54 -12.40 -2.72
CA LYS A 63 5.29 -12.94 -4.05
C LYS A 63 5.08 -11.84 -5.10
N HIS A 64 4.30 -10.82 -4.75
CA HIS A 64 3.76 -9.85 -5.69
C HIS A 64 4.42 -8.48 -5.63
N GLY A 65 5.26 -8.20 -4.62
CA GLY A 65 5.94 -6.91 -4.41
C GLY A 65 5.02 -5.79 -3.91
N ALA A 66 3.78 -5.74 -4.40
CA ALA A 66 2.75 -4.81 -3.97
C ALA A 66 1.35 -5.42 -3.91
N VAL A 67 0.53 -4.92 -2.97
CA VAL A 67 -0.88 -5.27 -2.85
C VAL A 67 -1.74 -4.02 -2.97
N TYR A 68 -2.72 -4.07 -3.87
CA TYR A 68 -3.69 -3.02 -4.13
C TYR A 68 -5.06 -3.38 -3.55
N PHE A 69 -5.55 -2.58 -2.60
CA PHE A 69 -6.85 -2.77 -1.96
C PHE A 69 -7.94 -1.89 -2.60
N GLN A 70 -8.87 -2.54 -3.30
CA GLN A 70 -9.99 -1.94 -4.00
C GLN A 70 -11.23 -1.79 -3.12
N ASN A 71 -12.01 -0.75 -3.41
CA ASN A 71 -13.37 -0.55 -2.89
C ASN A 71 -13.48 -0.62 -1.36
N LEU A 72 -12.43 -0.23 -0.63
CA LEU A 72 -12.45 -0.22 0.83
C LEU A 72 -13.48 0.76 1.41
N ASN A 73 -13.88 1.76 0.62
CA ASN A 73 -14.84 2.81 0.97
C ASN A 73 -14.38 3.72 2.13
N LEU A 74 -13.06 3.92 2.28
CA LEU A 74 -12.46 4.81 3.28
C LEU A 74 -12.89 6.27 3.02
N LYS A 75 -13.37 6.94 4.06
CA LYS A 75 -13.98 8.29 4.01
C LYS A 75 -13.06 9.41 4.47
N SER A 76 -11.95 9.09 5.15
CA SER A 76 -11.06 10.09 5.72
C SER A 76 -9.63 9.58 5.88
N ALA A 77 -8.71 10.51 6.14
CA ALA A 77 -7.34 10.20 6.55
C ALA A 77 -7.30 9.39 7.86
N ASP A 78 -8.24 9.62 8.78
CA ASP A 78 -8.34 8.84 10.02
C ASP A 78 -8.74 7.38 9.78
N GLU A 79 -9.70 7.12 8.89
CA GLU A 79 -10.06 5.75 8.51
C GLU A 79 -8.92 5.05 7.78
N PHE A 80 -8.18 5.78 6.95
CA PHE A 80 -6.96 5.26 6.34
C PHE A 80 -5.86 4.99 7.37
N SER A 81 -5.68 5.86 8.37
CA SER A 81 -4.74 5.64 9.48
C SER A 81 -5.10 4.36 10.26
N GLN A 82 -6.39 4.16 10.58
CA GLN A 82 -6.88 2.92 11.23
C GLN A 82 -6.59 1.68 10.38
N PHE A 83 -6.87 1.75 9.07
CA PHE A 83 -6.56 0.69 8.12
C PHE A 83 -5.06 0.38 8.08
N ALA A 84 -4.19 1.39 7.95
CA ALA A 84 -2.73 1.22 7.89
C ALA A 84 -2.17 0.63 9.19
N HIS A 85 -2.68 1.07 10.35
CA HIS A 85 -2.26 0.56 11.66
C HIS A 85 -2.72 -0.90 11.89
N ALA A 86 -3.75 -1.37 11.19
CA ALA A 86 -4.24 -2.75 11.28
C ALA A 86 -3.19 -3.80 10.82
N PHE A 87 -2.22 -3.39 9.99
CA PHE A 87 -1.11 -4.23 9.55
C PHE A 87 -0.07 -4.48 10.65
N GLY A 88 -0.10 -3.73 11.75
CA GLY A 88 0.83 -3.91 12.87
C GLY A 88 2.29 -3.62 12.55
N PHE A 89 2.57 -2.95 11.42
CA PHE A 89 3.92 -2.51 11.08
C PHE A 89 4.31 -1.32 11.97
N ALA A 90 5.58 -1.27 12.38
CA ALA A 90 6.10 -0.13 13.11
C ALA A 90 6.06 1.12 12.22
N PRO A 91 5.45 2.23 12.66
CA PRO A 91 5.46 3.45 11.88
C PRO A 91 6.88 3.98 11.71
N HIS A 92 7.18 4.51 10.53
CA HIS A 92 8.47 5.12 10.26
C HIS A 92 8.57 6.49 10.95
N GLU A 93 9.75 6.79 11.51
CA GLU A 93 10.07 8.11 12.05
C GLU A 93 10.83 8.91 11.00
N ASP A 94 10.33 10.10 10.66
CA ASP A 94 10.98 10.99 9.70
C ASP A 94 12.23 11.64 10.33
N ILE A 95 13.36 10.91 10.33
CA ILE A 95 14.64 11.39 10.85
C ILE A 95 15.49 11.98 9.71
N GLY A 96 15.86 13.25 9.84
CA GLY A 96 16.79 13.91 8.91
C GLY A 96 16.20 14.30 7.55
N ASN A 97 14.87 14.23 7.37
CA ASN A 97 14.21 14.73 6.17
C ASN A 97 13.97 16.25 6.27
N PRO A 98 14.54 17.07 5.37
CA PRO A 98 14.28 18.52 5.38
C PRO A 98 12.90 18.89 4.82
N VAL A 99 12.20 17.93 4.19
CA VAL A 99 10.87 18.14 3.60
C VAL A 99 9.84 18.18 4.71
N ARG A 100 9.16 19.32 4.86
CA ARG A 100 7.96 19.38 5.70
C ARG A 100 6.86 18.59 5.00
N ARG A 101 5.98 17.98 5.79
CA ARG A 101 4.79 17.30 5.28
C ARG A 101 3.61 17.76 6.10
N THR A 102 2.47 17.96 5.45
CA THR A 102 1.22 18.25 6.16
C THR A 102 0.66 16.95 6.73
N VAL A 103 0.63 16.84 8.06
CA VAL A 103 0.04 15.70 8.78
C VAL A 103 -1.48 15.81 8.70
N LEU A 104 -2.14 14.75 8.23
CA LEU A 104 -3.59 14.67 8.06
C LEU A 104 -4.26 13.78 9.11
N ALA A 105 -3.55 12.75 9.59
CA ALA A 105 -3.96 11.83 10.66
C ALA A 105 -2.69 11.15 11.24
N PRO A 106 -2.78 10.36 12.32
CA PRO A 106 -1.63 9.62 12.85
C PRO A 106 -0.95 8.78 11.76
N ASN A 107 0.35 9.03 11.52
CA ASN A 107 1.16 8.38 10.49
C ASN A 107 0.61 8.50 9.05
N VAL A 108 -0.19 9.54 8.79
CA VAL A 108 -0.69 9.89 7.46
C VAL A 108 -0.35 11.34 7.18
N ALA A 109 0.37 11.58 6.08
CA ALA A 109 0.76 12.91 5.65
C ALA A 109 0.71 13.04 4.13
N THR A 110 0.70 14.27 3.63
CA THR A 110 0.78 14.55 2.18
C THR A 110 2.13 14.10 1.60
N ALA A 111 2.12 13.45 0.42
CA ALA A 111 3.31 12.82 -0.17
C ALA A 111 4.29 13.80 -0.83
N ASN A 112 3.81 14.88 -1.47
CA ASN A 112 4.66 15.82 -2.22
C ASN A 112 4.29 17.28 -1.90
N GLU A 113 5.30 18.13 -1.70
CA GLU A 113 5.16 19.60 -1.60
C GLU A 113 5.82 20.33 -2.79
N GLY A 114 6.43 19.59 -3.72
CA GLY A 114 7.01 20.13 -4.96
C GLY A 114 5.94 20.61 -5.96
N PRO A 115 6.32 21.45 -6.94
CA PRO A 115 5.37 21.96 -7.93
C PRO A 115 4.69 20.82 -8.70
N LYS A 116 3.37 20.92 -8.91
CA LYS A 116 2.58 19.94 -9.71
C LYS A 116 3.06 19.80 -11.16
N THR A 117 3.86 20.74 -11.64
CA THR A 117 4.42 20.78 -13.00
C THR A 117 5.70 19.97 -13.17
N MET A 118 6.30 19.48 -12.07
CA MET A 118 7.57 18.76 -12.11
C MET A 118 7.36 17.25 -11.98
N PRO A 119 7.96 16.43 -12.87
CA PRO A 119 7.86 14.98 -12.74
C PRO A 119 8.62 14.51 -11.51
N ILE A 120 8.07 13.50 -10.83
CA ILE A 120 8.76 12.72 -9.81
C ILE A 120 9.37 11.50 -10.53
N PHE A 121 10.69 11.39 -10.50
CA PHE A 121 11.38 10.23 -11.08
C PHE A 121 11.27 9.01 -10.16
N PRO A 122 11.30 7.77 -10.69
CA PRO A 122 11.33 6.57 -9.87
C PRO A 122 12.49 6.59 -8.85
N HIS A 123 12.18 6.33 -7.59
CA HIS A 123 13.14 6.26 -6.49
C HIS A 123 12.57 5.41 -5.34
N ASN A 124 13.45 5.02 -4.42
CA ASN A 124 13.03 4.46 -3.14
C ASN A 124 12.78 5.59 -2.14
N GLU A 125 11.71 5.48 -1.36
CA GLU A 125 11.42 6.38 -0.25
C GLU A 125 12.60 6.33 0.75
N PHE A 126 13.15 7.50 1.10
CA PHE A 126 14.39 7.60 1.87
C PHE A 126 15.61 6.86 1.27
N GLY A 127 15.71 6.74 -0.06
CA GLY A 127 16.74 5.93 -0.73
C GLY A 127 18.21 6.31 -0.48
N LEU A 128 18.49 7.46 0.14
CA LEU A 128 19.83 7.88 0.57
C LEU A 128 20.03 7.85 2.09
N SER A 129 18.99 7.49 2.86
CA SER A 129 19.02 7.43 4.32
C SER A 129 19.31 6.00 4.80
N PRO A 130 20.13 5.82 5.86
CA PRO A 130 20.22 4.53 6.55
C PRO A 130 18.98 4.20 7.38
N HIS A 131 18.10 5.18 7.63
CA HIS A 131 16.81 5.02 8.28
C HIS A 131 15.71 5.19 7.23
N PHE A 132 15.22 4.08 6.68
CA PHE A 132 14.22 4.05 5.61
C PHE A 132 13.04 3.15 5.99
N PRO A 133 11.84 3.39 5.44
CA PRO A 133 10.68 2.56 5.73
C PRO A 133 10.78 1.19 5.06
N SER A 134 10.34 0.14 5.76
CA SER A 134 10.21 -1.21 5.17
C SER A 134 8.95 -1.37 4.33
N TYR A 135 7.95 -0.51 4.51
CA TYR A 135 6.69 -0.54 3.79
C TYR A 135 6.21 0.89 3.56
N VAL A 136 5.59 1.13 2.41
CA VAL A 136 4.95 2.40 2.09
C VAL A 136 3.50 2.13 1.71
N PHE A 137 2.59 2.88 2.33
CA PHE A 137 1.18 2.91 1.96
C PHE A 137 0.87 4.21 1.24
N PHE A 138 0.06 4.12 0.20
CA PHE A 138 -0.49 5.29 -0.47
C PHE A 138 -2.02 5.28 -0.32
N TYR A 139 -2.63 6.45 -0.09
CA TYR A 139 -4.10 6.64 -0.06
C TYR A 139 -4.56 7.82 -0.92
N CYS A 140 -5.68 7.61 -1.64
CA CYS A 140 -6.27 8.56 -2.57
C CYS A 140 -7.48 9.16 -1.87
N ALA A 141 -7.30 10.30 -1.23
CA ALA A 141 -8.41 11.04 -0.63
C ALA A 141 -9.33 11.65 -1.71
N GLU A 142 -8.75 12.12 -2.81
CA GLU A 142 -9.47 12.73 -3.93
C GLU A 142 -8.77 12.34 -5.24
N ALA A 143 -9.56 11.86 -6.21
CA ALA A 143 -9.05 11.53 -7.53
C ALA A 143 -8.76 12.82 -8.31
N PRO A 144 -7.63 12.91 -9.03
CA PRO A 144 -7.31 14.11 -9.79
C PRO A 144 -8.29 14.30 -10.96
N GLU A 145 -8.68 15.55 -11.24
CA GLU A 145 -9.58 15.90 -12.35
C GLU A 145 -9.01 15.52 -13.72
N THR A 146 -7.67 15.58 -13.85
CA THR A 146 -6.91 15.14 -15.01
C THR A 146 -5.69 14.36 -14.52
N GLY A 147 -5.36 13.24 -15.16
CA GLY A 147 -4.39 12.27 -14.62
C GLY A 147 -3.06 12.89 -14.21
N LEU A 148 -2.67 12.73 -12.95
CA LEU A 148 -1.30 12.97 -12.51
C LEU A 148 -0.47 11.76 -12.92
N PHE A 149 0.22 11.93 -14.03
CA PHE A 149 0.98 10.90 -14.73
C PHE A 149 2.32 10.65 -14.01
N LEU A 150 2.41 9.55 -13.26
CA LEU A 150 3.66 8.79 -13.26
C LEU A 150 3.76 8.15 -14.66
N PRO A 151 4.86 8.31 -15.41
CA PRO A 151 4.93 7.75 -16.74
C PRO A 151 4.81 6.24 -16.67
N ASN A 152 3.72 5.71 -17.25
CA ASN A 152 3.40 4.29 -17.55
C ASN A 152 2.23 3.61 -16.79
N LEU A 153 1.26 4.31 -16.20
CA LEU A 153 0.00 3.68 -15.74
C LEU A 153 -1.25 4.53 -16.09
N SER A 154 -2.28 3.92 -16.70
CA SER A 154 -3.56 4.55 -17.14
C SER A 154 -4.65 4.58 -16.01
N PRO A 155 -5.76 5.36 -16.14
CA PRO A 155 -6.65 5.74 -15.01
C PRO A 155 -7.92 4.86 -14.87
N PRO A 156 -8.66 4.91 -13.73
CA PRO A 156 -8.34 5.51 -12.42
C PRO A 156 -7.66 4.46 -11.52
N THR A 157 -6.54 4.82 -10.92
CA THR A 157 -5.60 3.88 -10.28
C THR A 157 -5.49 4.17 -8.78
N PRO A 158 -6.23 3.48 -7.90
CA PRO A 158 -5.98 3.49 -6.46
C PRO A 158 -4.85 2.51 -6.06
N LEU A 159 -4.43 2.54 -4.79
CA LEU A 159 -3.01 2.65 -4.43
C LEU A 159 -2.35 1.40 -3.81
N PRO A 160 -1.05 1.14 -4.12
CA PRO A 160 -0.33 -0.04 -3.65
C PRO A 160 0.23 0.12 -2.23
N LEU A 161 0.12 -0.92 -1.41
CA LEU A 161 1.10 -1.21 -0.36
C LEU A 161 2.34 -1.77 -1.03
N PHE A 162 3.48 -1.11 -0.89
CA PHE A 162 4.73 -1.50 -1.52
C PHE A 162 5.73 -2.02 -0.49
N ASN A 163 6.30 -3.20 -0.74
CA ASN A 163 7.53 -3.64 -0.10
C ASN A 163 8.72 -3.29 -1.03
N PRO A 164 9.58 -2.33 -0.68
CA PRO A 164 10.72 -1.94 -1.50
C PRO A 164 11.80 -3.01 -1.62
N TYR A 165 11.74 -4.07 -0.79
CA TYR A 165 12.73 -5.16 -0.80
C TYR A 165 12.04 -6.53 -0.68
N PRO A 166 11.37 -7.02 -1.74
CA PRO A 166 10.68 -8.31 -1.72
C PRO A 166 11.62 -9.52 -1.59
N SER A 167 12.95 -9.33 -1.67
CA SER A 167 13.94 -10.41 -1.80
C SER A 167 15.03 -10.45 -0.71
N LEU A 168 14.98 -9.61 0.31
CA LEU A 168 15.88 -9.79 1.46
C LEU A 168 15.25 -10.84 2.39
N LEU A 169 15.51 -12.11 2.08
CA LEU A 169 15.36 -13.21 3.03
C LEU A 169 15.91 -12.75 4.39
N PRO A 170 15.19 -12.92 5.51
CA PRO A 170 15.77 -12.65 6.80
C PRO A 170 17.00 -13.54 6.94
N LEU A 171 18.19 -12.94 7.02
CA LEU A 171 19.33 -13.62 7.62
C LEU A 171 18.88 -13.95 9.04
N SER A 172 18.54 -15.22 9.29
CA SER A 172 18.25 -15.67 10.64
C SER A 172 19.50 -15.38 11.49
N PRO A 173 19.40 -14.68 12.62
CA PRO A 173 20.50 -14.65 13.55
C PRO A 173 20.73 -16.08 14.06
N SER A 174 21.98 -16.53 13.97
CA SER A 174 22.46 -17.77 14.59
C SER A 174 22.41 -17.67 16.11
#